data_AF-A0A1F2TNM4-F1
#
_entry.id   AF-A0A1F2TNM4-F1
#
_cell.length_a   1.000
_cell.length_b   1.000
_cell.length_c   1.000
_cell.angle_alpha   90.00
_cell.angle_beta   90.00
_cell.angle_gamma   90.00
#
_symmetry.space_group_name_H-M   'P 1'
#
loop_
_entity.id
_entity.type
_entity.pdbx_description
1 polymer ?
#
loop_
_entity_poly.entity_id
_entity_poly.type
_entity_poly.pdbx_seq_one_letter_code
_entity_poly.pdbx_strand_id
1 'polypeptide(L)'
;MKKTIMKGTHWIRLVLCGFVAGVVWHLVSVVLVFILAPDFVASVQRSAPHPSLGGGFFFAVDLAMGIWAVWLYSAIVPRYGARPTTVAIVGVAWWSLKTLQSAKWAGLGFVALGPALLPLGVATLATAVLASAVGAWLYRKLSESSAERVAAT
;
A
#
# COMPACT_ATOMS: atom_id res chain seq x y z
N MET A 1 6.47 31.34 -13.32
CA MET A 1 5.49 30.41 -13.92
C MET A 1 5.96 28.95 -14.03
N LYS A 2 7.24 28.65 -14.32
CA LYS A 2 7.76 27.25 -14.46
C LYS A 2 7.64 26.36 -13.21
N LYS A 3 7.73 26.95 -12.00
CA LYS A 3 7.74 26.22 -10.71
C LYS A 3 6.37 25.65 -10.28
N THR A 4 5.26 26.22 -10.73
CA THR A 4 3.89 25.76 -10.39
C THR A 4 3.45 24.59 -11.26
N ILE A 5 3.80 24.61 -12.55
CA ILE A 5 3.53 23.52 -13.49
C ILE A 5 4.28 22.24 -13.07
N MET A 6 5.57 22.36 -12.69
CA MET A 6 6.38 21.21 -12.24
C MET A 6 5.85 20.53 -10.96
N LYS A 7 5.25 21.30 -10.05
CA LYS A 7 4.63 20.74 -8.83
C LYS A 7 3.42 19.87 -9.18
N GLY A 8 2.55 20.33 -10.08
CA GLY A 8 1.35 19.59 -10.48
C GLY A 8 1.65 18.23 -11.10
N THR A 9 2.65 18.15 -11.99
CA THR A 9 3.05 16.89 -12.65
C THR A 9 3.63 15.87 -11.66
N HIS A 10 4.35 16.33 -10.64
CA HIS A 10 4.89 15.47 -9.59
C HIS A 10 3.78 14.86 -8.73
N TRP A 11 2.78 15.65 -8.36
CA TRP A 11 1.63 15.17 -7.58
C TRP A 11 0.78 14.15 -8.34
N ILE A 12 0.48 14.42 -9.63
CA ILE A 12 -0.27 13.48 -10.47
C ILE A 12 0.46 12.13 -10.57
N ARG A 13 1.77 12.15 -10.78
CA ARG A 13 2.57 10.92 -10.87
C ARG A 13 2.58 10.14 -9.57
N LEU A 14 2.72 10.83 -8.44
CA LEU A 14 2.66 10.22 -7.12
C LEU A 14 1.33 9.51 -6.90
N VAL A 15 0.21 10.18 -7.22
CA VAL A 15 -1.13 9.61 -7.09
C VAL A 15 -1.31 8.40 -8.01
N LEU A 16 -0.90 8.47 -9.28
CA LEU A 16 -1.01 7.35 -10.21
C LEU A 16 -0.17 6.14 -9.79
N CYS A 17 1.08 6.35 -9.39
CA CYS A 17 1.96 5.26 -8.94
C CYS A 17 1.46 4.65 -7.63
N GLY A 18 0.94 5.50 -6.74
CA GLY A 18 0.30 5.10 -5.50
C GLY A 18 -0.96 4.27 -5.71
N PHE A 19 -1.80 4.67 -6.67
CA PHE A 19 -2.98 3.93 -7.08
C PHE A 19 -2.61 2.53 -7.55
N VAL A 20 -1.60 2.39 -8.42
CA VAL A 20 -1.11 1.08 -8.88
C VAL A 20 -0.62 0.23 -7.70
N ALA A 21 0.15 0.79 -6.77
CA ALA A 21 0.60 0.08 -5.58
C ALA A 21 -0.57 -0.41 -4.71
N GLY A 22 -1.59 0.44 -4.52
CA GLY A 22 -2.80 0.11 -3.79
C GLY A 22 -3.60 -1.02 -4.45
N VAL A 23 -3.75 -1.00 -5.78
CA VAL A 23 -4.43 -2.07 -6.53
C VAL A 23 -3.69 -3.40 -6.40
N VAL A 24 -2.36 -3.39 -6.57
CA VAL A 24 -1.53 -4.60 -6.42
C VAL A 24 -1.69 -5.18 -5.00
N TRP A 25 -1.60 -4.32 -3.99
CA TRP A 25 -1.83 -4.70 -2.60
C TRP A 25 -3.22 -5.31 -2.40
N HIS A 26 -4.27 -4.64 -2.86
CA HIS A 26 -5.66 -5.09 -2.67
C HIS A 26 -5.89 -6.47 -3.29
N LEU A 27 -5.51 -6.65 -4.56
CA LEU A 27 -5.74 -7.92 -5.27
C LEU A 27 -4.99 -9.08 -4.59
N VAL A 28 -3.71 -8.89 -4.26
CA VAL A 28 -2.91 -9.94 -3.63
C VAL A 28 -3.39 -10.21 -2.20
N SER A 29 -3.74 -9.18 -1.43
CA SER A 29 -4.20 -9.35 -0.05
C SER A 29 -5.53 -10.07 0.03
N VAL A 30 -6.48 -9.80 -0.88
CA VAL A 30 -7.75 -10.54 -0.99
C VAL A 30 -7.47 -12.02 -1.21
N VAL A 31 -6.62 -12.35 -2.19
CA VAL A 31 -6.24 -13.74 -2.48
C VAL A 31 -5.60 -14.41 -1.26
N LEU A 32 -4.66 -13.74 -0.58
CA LEU A 32 -4.00 -14.26 0.61
C LEU A 32 -4.98 -14.51 1.76
N VAL A 33 -5.92 -13.60 2.00
CA VAL A 33 -6.92 -13.75 3.05
C VAL A 33 -7.83 -14.95 2.76
N PHE A 34 -8.26 -15.14 1.52
CA PHE A 34 -9.10 -16.29 1.15
C PHE A 34 -8.39 -17.63 1.28
N ILE A 35 -7.10 -17.71 0.95
CA ILE A 35 -6.35 -18.97 1.01
C ILE A 35 -5.87 -19.27 2.43
N LEU A 36 -5.28 -18.29 3.12
CA LEU A 36 -4.60 -18.52 4.40
C LEU A 36 -5.52 -18.36 5.61
N ALA A 37 -6.61 -17.59 5.49
CA ALA A 37 -7.47 -17.26 6.63
C ALA A 37 -8.98 -17.33 6.28
N PRO A 38 -9.49 -18.48 5.80
CA PRO A 38 -10.92 -18.64 5.53
C PRO A 38 -11.77 -18.43 6.80
N ASP A 39 -11.26 -18.86 7.96
CA ASP A 39 -11.93 -18.66 9.26
C ASP A 39 -12.03 -17.18 9.64
N PHE A 40 -11.03 -16.37 9.26
CA PHE A 40 -11.08 -14.92 9.44
C PHE A 40 -12.23 -14.33 8.63
N VAL A 41 -12.36 -14.69 7.36
CA VAL A 41 -13.46 -14.22 6.49
C VAL A 41 -14.81 -14.60 7.08
N ALA A 42 -14.97 -15.85 7.51
CA ALA A 42 -16.20 -16.33 8.12
C ALA A 42 -16.52 -15.61 9.45
N SER A 43 -15.50 -15.27 10.26
CA SER A 43 -15.68 -14.52 11.50
C SER A 43 -16.13 -13.08 11.24
N VAL A 44 -15.53 -12.41 10.25
CA VAL A 44 -15.88 -11.04 9.86
C VAL A 44 -17.32 -11.01 9.32
N GLN A 45 -17.72 -12.00 8.52
CA GLN A 45 -19.09 -12.08 7.99
C GLN A 45 -20.16 -12.28 9.09
N ARG A 46 -19.81 -12.96 10.19
CA ARG A 46 -20.75 -13.23 11.29
C ARG A 46 -20.80 -12.11 12.34
N SER A 47 -19.66 -11.50 12.64
CA SER A 47 -19.50 -10.67 13.84
C SER A 47 -19.21 -9.21 13.55
N ALA A 48 -18.72 -8.86 12.35
CA ALA A 48 -18.41 -7.47 12.04
C ALA A 48 -19.68 -6.70 11.67
N PRO A 49 -19.82 -5.44 12.12
CA PRO A 49 -20.87 -4.56 11.63
C PRO A 49 -20.79 -4.48 10.11
N HIS A 50 -21.90 -4.76 9.42
CA HIS A 50 -21.95 -4.59 7.97
C HIS A 50 -21.77 -3.09 7.64
N PRO A 51 -20.63 -2.68 7.05
CA PRO A 51 -20.39 -1.27 6.83
C PRO A 51 -21.38 -0.76 5.78
N SER A 52 -22.04 0.35 6.08
CA SER A 52 -22.98 1.02 5.16
C SER A 52 -22.31 1.44 3.84
N LEU A 53 -20.99 1.63 3.85
CA LEU A 53 -20.17 1.98 2.68
C LEU A 53 -19.61 0.76 1.91
N GLY A 54 -19.86 -0.47 2.39
CA GLY A 54 -19.53 -1.71 1.70
C GLY A 54 -18.03 -1.94 1.39
N GLY A 55 -17.77 -2.88 0.46
CA GLY A 55 -16.41 -3.25 0.02
C GLY A 55 -15.63 -2.12 -0.67
N GLY A 56 -16.34 -1.17 -1.28
CA GLY A 56 -15.72 -0.02 -1.96
C GLY A 56 -14.94 0.89 -1.01
N PHE A 57 -15.36 1.03 0.24
CA PHE A 57 -14.62 1.80 1.25
C PHE A 57 -13.28 1.15 1.59
N PHE A 58 -13.25 -0.17 1.79
CA PHE A 58 -11.99 -0.88 2.06
C PHE A 58 -11.02 -0.77 0.90
N PHE A 59 -11.52 -0.92 -0.34
CA PHE A 59 -10.71 -0.70 -1.53
C PHE A 59 -10.14 0.73 -1.58
N ALA A 60 -10.96 1.76 -1.30
CA ALA A 60 -10.50 3.14 -1.25
C ALA A 60 -9.42 3.38 -0.18
N VAL A 61 -9.53 2.72 0.98
CA VAL A 61 -8.50 2.76 2.03
C VAL A 61 -7.20 2.11 1.55
N ASP A 62 -7.26 0.95 0.88
CA ASP A 62 -6.08 0.29 0.32
C ASP A 62 -5.39 1.15 -0.75
N LEU A 63 -6.16 1.85 -1.58
CA LEU A 63 -5.64 2.83 -2.54
C LEU A 63 -4.95 4.00 -1.84
N ALA A 64 -5.58 4.56 -0.80
CA ALA A 64 -5.00 5.64 -0.01
C ALA A 64 -3.67 5.23 0.65
N MET A 65 -3.60 3.99 1.17
CA MET A 65 -2.36 3.43 1.72
C MET A 65 -1.27 3.26 0.66
N GLY A 66 -1.64 2.86 -0.57
CA GLY A 66 -0.70 2.80 -1.70
C GLY A 66 -0.13 4.17 -2.07
N ILE A 67 -0.98 5.20 -2.11
CA ILE A 67 -0.57 6.60 -2.32
C ILE A 67 0.34 7.06 -1.19
N TRP A 68 -0.01 6.76 0.05
CA TRP A 68 0.82 7.08 1.21
C TRP A 68 2.20 6.39 1.14
N ALA A 69 2.27 5.14 0.70
CA ALA A 69 3.53 4.41 0.56
C ALA A 69 4.45 5.03 -0.49
N VAL A 70 3.92 5.39 -1.66
CA VAL A 70 4.70 6.06 -2.71
C VAL A 70 5.10 7.47 -2.29
N TRP A 71 4.24 8.19 -1.56
CA TRP A 71 4.58 9.47 -0.95
C TRP A 71 5.73 9.31 0.05
N LEU A 72 5.65 8.35 0.96
CA LEU A 72 6.68 8.06 1.94
C LEU A 72 8.01 7.74 1.24
N TYR A 73 7.97 6.88 0.22
CA TYR A 73 9.13 6.59 -0.62
C TYR A 73 9.75 7.87 -1.19
N SER A 74 8.95 8.74 -1.81
CA SER A 74 9.43 10.00 -2.39
C SER A 74 10.05 10.94 -1.34
N ALA A 75 9.54 10.92 -0.10
CA ALA A 75 10.02 11.76 0.98
C ALA A 75 11.35 11.27 1.59
N ILE A 76 11.57 9.95 1.64
CA ILE A 76 12.79 9.37 2.24
C ILE A 76 13.93 9.18 1.25
N VAL A 77 13.64 9.02 -0.05
CA VAL A 77 14.66 8.83 -1.10
C VAL A 77 15.77 9.90 -1.10
N PRO A 78 15.51 11.20 -0.89
CA PRO A 78 16.57 12.21 -0.82
C PRO A 78 17.62 11.97 0.26
N ARG A 79 17.27 11.24 1.34
CA ARG A 79 18.16 10.96 2.48
C ARG A 79 18.82 9.59 2.38
N TYR A 80 18.05 8.57 1.97
CA TYR A 80 18.50 7.17 1.98
C TYR A 80 18.94 6.65 0.61
N GLY A 81 18.70 7.42 -0.45
CA GLY A 81 18.91 7.01 -1.83
C GLY A 81 17.85 6.04 -2.34
N ALA A 82 17.83 5.82 -3.66
CA ALA A 82 16.89 4.91 -4.32
C ALA A 82 17.31 3.42 -4.22
N ARG A 83 17.60 2.97 -3.00
CA ARG A 83 18.10 1.62 -2.69
C ARG A 83 16.95 0.63 -2.45
N PRO A 84 17.17 -0.69 -2.65
CA PRO A 84 16.18 -1.72 -2.29
C PRO A 84 15.80 -1.68 -0.80
N THR A 85 16.74 -1.29 0.07
CA THR A 85 16.50 -1.10 1.50
C THR A 85 15.46 -0.01 1.77
N THR A 86 15.45 1.08 1.00
CA THR A 86 14.46 2.15 1.10
C THR A 86 13.04 1.64 0.82
N VAL A 87 12.90 0.77 -0.18
CA VAL A 87 11.62 0.11 -0.51
C VAL A 87 11.18 -0.83 0.61
N ALA A 88 12.10 -1.61 1.17
CA ALA A 88 11.83 -2.49 2.30
C ALA A 88 11.33 -1.70 3.52
N ILE A 89 11.96 -0.56 3.84
CA ILE A 89 11.52 0.32 4.94
C ILE A 89 10.07 0.81 4.72
N VAL A 90 9.74 1.25 3.50
CA VAL A 90 8.36 1.69 3.17
C VAL A 90 7.36 0.55 3.30
N GLY A 91 7.70 -0.62 2.77
CA GLY A 91 6.85 -1.81 2.86
C GLY A 91 6.62 -2.26 4.30
N VAL A 92 7.66 -2.26 5.14
CA VAL A 92 7.57 -2.56 6.58
C VAL A 92 6.74 -1.50 7.31
N ALA A 93 6.90 -0.22 6.98
CA ALA A 93 6.10 0.86 7.58
C ALA A 93 4.60 0.72 7.24
N TRP A 94 4.27 0.46 5.97
CA TRP A 94 2.90 0.17 5.55
C TRP A 94 2.36 -1.06 6.29
N TRP A 95 3.09 -2.18 6.24
CA TRP A 95 2.68 -3.41 6.90
C TRP A 95 2.40 -3.20 8.40
N SER A 96 3.27 -2.45 9.09
CA SER A 96 3.12 -2.16 10.51
C SER A 96 1.82 -1.42 10.82
N LEU A 97 1.50 -0.37 10.03
CA LEU A 97 0.23 0.36 10.17
C LEU A 97 -0.98 -0.54 9.93
N LYS A 98 -0.92 -1.40 8.91
CA LYS A 98 -2.02 -2.34 8.60
C LYS A 98 -2.20 -3.39 9.69
N THR A 99 -1.10 -3.92 10.23
CA THR A 99 -1.11 -4.90 11.31
C THR A 99 -1.65 -4.29 12.59
N LEU A 100 -1.24 -3.06 12.94
CA LEU A 100 -1.80 -2.33 14.08
C LEU A 100 -3.31 -2.09 13.93
N GLN A 101 -3.75 -1.68 12.74
CA GLN A 101 -5.17 -1.52 12.45
C GLN A 101 -5.93 -2.84 12.62
N SER A 102 -5.37 -3.96 12.14
CA SER A 102 -5.96 -5.29 12.29
C SER A 102 -6.01 -5.73 13.76
N ALA A 103 -4.94 -5.47 14.52
CA ALA A 103 -4.84 -5.78 15.95
C ALA A 103 -5.89 -5.01 16.78
N LYS A 104 -6.17 -3.75 16.43
CA LYS A 104 -7.24 -2.95 17.02
C LYS A 104 -8.61 -3.64 16.86
N TRP A 105 -8.92 -4.15 15.67
CA TRP A 105 -10.19 -4.86 15.42
C TRP A 105 -10.27 -6.20 16.17
N ALA A 106 -9.16 -6.91 16.28
CA ALA A 106 -9.07 -8.13 17.08
C ALA A 106 -9.27 -7.87 18.58
N GLY A 107 -8.65 -6.82 19.13
CA GLY A 107 -8.82 -6.43 20.53
C GLY A 107 -10.25 -6.01 20.89
N LEU A 108 -11.02 -5.54 19.92
CA LEU A 108 -12.45 -5.23 20.07
C LEU A 108 -13.37 -6.44 19.87
N GLY A 109 -12.82 -7.63 19.61
CA GLY A 109 -13.59 -8.86 19.44
C GLY A 109 -14.24 -9.04 18.06
N PHE A 110 -13.97 -8.16 17.09
CA PHE A 110 -14.53 -8.26 15.74
C PHE A 110 -13.82 -9.30 14.86
N VAL A 111 -12.63 -9.73 15.26
CA VAL A 111 -11.77 -10.66 14.52
C VAL A 111 -11.27 -11.74 15.47
N ALA A 112 -11.42 -13.01 15.07
CA ALA A 112 -10.86 -14.12 15.82
C ALA A 112 -9.32 -14.16 15.72
N LEU A 113 -8.66 -14.26 16.88
CA LEU A 113 -7.23 -14.49 16.95
C LEU A 113 -6.92 -15.97 16.75
N GLY A 114 -6.68 -16.38 15.50
CA GLY A 114 -6.40 -17.77 15.13
C GLY A 114 -4.94 -18.02 14.72
N PRO A 115 -4.52 -19.30 14.65
CA PRO A 115 -3.17 -19.69 14.23
C PRO A 115 -2.82 -19.24 12.80
N ALA A 116 -3.82 -19.01 11.95
CA ALA A 116 -3.68 -18.47 10.60
C ALA A 116 -3.16 -17.02 10.54
N LEU A 117 -3.18 -16.27 11.65
CA LEU A 117 -2.75 -14.87 11.65
C LEU A 117 -1.25 -14.69 11.42
N LEU A 118 -0.43 -15.59 11.96
CA LEU A 118 1.02 -15.52 11.79
C LEU A 118 1.45 -15.71 10.32
N PRO A 119 1.03 -16.79 9.61
CA PRO A 119 1.37 -16.95 8.19
C PRO A 119 0.75 -15.84 7.33
N LEU A 120 -0.48 -15.39 7.63
CA LEU A 120 -1.09 -14.26 6.93
C LEU A 120 -0.30 -12.96 7.14
N GLY A 121 0.19 -12.71 8.35
CA GLY A 121 1.03 -11.56 8.69
C GLY A 121 2.32 -11.55 7.87
N VAL A 122 3.03 -12.68 7.80
CA VAL A 122 4.26 -12.81 7.01
C VAL A 122 3.99 -12.67 5.51
N ALA A 123 2.93 -13.31 4.99
CA ALA A 123 2.58 -13.22 3.58
C ALA A 123 2.18 -11.79 3.17
N THR A 124 1.44 -11.09 4.03
CA THR A 124 1.07 -9.69 3.80
C THR A 124 2.27 -8.75 3.96
N LEU A 125 3.28 -9.06 4.77
CA LEU A 125 4.53 -8.28 4.81
C LEU A 125 5.25 -8.33 3.47
N ALA A 126 5.45 -9.53 2.92
CA ALA A 126 6.06 -9.70 1.60
C ALA A 126 5.26 -8.94 0.53
N THR A 127 3.93 -9.01 0.61
CA THR A 127 3.03 -8.29 -0.30
C THR A 127 3.16 -6.77 -0.18
N ALA A 128 3.29 -6.22 1.03
CA ALA A 128 3.45 -4.78 1.24
C ALA A 128 4.77 -4.27 0.65
N VAL A 129 5.84 -5.06 0.82
CA VAL A 129 7.15 -4.76 0.22
C VAL A 129 7.07 -4.84 -1.31
N LEU A 130 6.44 -5.87 -1.87
CA LEU A 130 6.24 -6.01 -3.32
C LEU A 130 5.41 -4.87 -3.90
N ALA A 131 4.28 -4.52 -3.29
CA ALA A 131 3.43 -3.41 -3.72
C ALA A 131 4.18 -2.08 -3.67
N SER A 132 4.92 -1.83 -2.59
CA SER A 132 5.79 -0.66 -2.45
C SER A 132 6.89 -0.63 -3.51
N ALA A 133 7.47 -1.78 -3.85
CA ALA A 133 8.49 -1.90 -4.89
C ALA A 133 7.93 -1.53 -6.27
N VAL A 134 6.75 -2.05 -6.62
CA VAL A 134 6.07 -1.74 -7.89
C VAL A 134 5.77 -0.24 -7.98
N GLY A 135 5.20 0.34 -6.93
CA GLY A 135 4.91 1.78 -6.88
C GLY A 135 6.16 2.65 -6.99
N ALA A 136 7.21 2.32 -6.24
CA ALA A 136 8.49 3.02 -6.25
C ALA A 136 9.20 2.93 -7.61
N TRP A 137 9.19 1.75 -8.22
CA TRP A 137 9.79 1.52 -9.54
C TRP A 137 9.08 2.34 -10.63
N LEU A 138 7.74 2.31 -10.64
CA LEU A 138 6.96 3.06 -11.62
C LEU A 138 7.17 4.57 -11.44
N TYR A 139 7.19 5.03 -10.19
CA TYR A 139 7.44 6.42 -9.85
C TYR A 139 8.78 6.91 -10.39
N ARG A 140 9.84 6.11 -10.25
CA ARG A 140 11.20 6.40 -10.74
C ARG A 140 11.28 6.46 -12.26
N LYS A 141 10.73 5.47 -12.95
CA LYS A 141 10.75 5.44 -14.42
C LYS A 141 10.10 6.68 -15.04
N LEU A 142 8.98 7.11 -14.45
CA LEU A 142 8.30 8.30 -14.93
C LEU A 142 9.11 9.59 -14.66
N SER A 143 10.03 9.61 -13.69
CA SER A 143 10.86 10.78 -13.39
C SER A 143 12.00 10.90 -14.36
N GLU A 144 12.63 9.78 -14.67
CA GLU A 144 13.68 9.71 -15.67
C GLU A 144 13.12 10.14 -17.04
N SER A 145 11.97 9.59 -17.45
CA SER A 145 11.32 9.98 -18.72
C SER A 145 10.90 11.44 -18.77
N SER A 146 10.46 12.02 -17.65
CA SER A 146 10.11 13.45 -17.59
C SER A 146 11.35 14.35 -17.68
N ALA A 147 12.46 13.95 -17.05
CA ALA A 147 13.73 14.69 -17.10
C ALA A 147 14.32 14.70 -18.50
N GLU A 148 14.30 13.55 -19.19
CA GLU A 148 14.76 13.42 -20.58
C GLU A 148 13.98 14.32 -21.54
N ARG A 149 12.64 14.34 -21.42
CA ARG A 149 11.79 15.24 -22.24
C ARG A 149 12.10 16.72 -22.04
N VAL A 150 12.43 17.12 -20.82
CA VAL A 150 12.79 18.52 -20.53
C VAL A 150 14.19 18.88 -21.03
N ALA A 151 15.12 17.93 -21.07
CA ALA A 151 16.45 18.14 -21.62
C ALA A 151 16.46 18.25 -23.17
N ALA A 152 15.45 17.67 -23.82
CA ALA A 152 15.28 17.69 -25.28
C ALA A 152 14.56 18.94 -25.83
N THR A 153 14.10 19.86 -24.96
CA THR A 153 13.39 21.11 -25.31
C THR A 153 14.17 22.34 -24.90
#